data_AF-A0A960UN37-F1
#
_entry.id   AF-A0A960UN37-F1
#
_cell.length_a   1.000
_cell.length_b   1.000
_cell.length_c   1.000
_cell.angle_alpha   90.00
_cell.angle_beta   90.00
_cell.angle_gamma   90.00
#
_symmetry.space_group_name_H-M   'P 1'
#
loop_
_entity.id
_entity.type
_entity.pdbx_description
1 polymer ?
#
loop_
_entity_poly.entity_id
_entity_poly.type
_entity_poly.pdbx_seq_one_letter_code
_entity_poly.pdbx_strand_id
1 'polypeptide(L)'
;MEFLLGLAQHGQNPWVQAVLLGLSTFIAEDPAIFAAATLAAADLVPVNFAFGGIFLGIVFGDLGLFAAGRFGHRLLSDKWKNSPYLGRMERFVRSYGLYAVLLSRFVPGMRFPVYTGAGIARMDGRIFAIGVCIASALWTTLVFFVFLGPGRAIYHTYEKWGWLILIGLLLFFFLLHRIIGKRLKKRFMDTSPPESEDGEGSTQKEENAEPLLCGPVDEEKFRFLPASSVFEFWHPSYFYIPIIGLYTWLCARYRSIGLPVAANPGIRMGGLIGESKQEIHDACGPIARRYMLKSFAFELRRTSSDRFLLMSGGRVYEAALHTIGAICQRIISSNRMKFPLICKPDRGQRGDGVSFLSNHRELEIRMQRIAGGLQRGASVRYIFQKKATSDCEAGVFYVRFPDREGRITSITLKAFPQIVGDGLHSLESLLKAPVLRSRMRIYAGRMDMDRVPARGEVVPLVRSGNHKQGCIFLDGESLQSEALRKAVDRICRDIPGFYFGRLDVRFPSVADLARGKNLEIVEINGAGAEATHIWDPRARILDSYASLFEHWKWVFAIGAENRKRGFVPPSGIRLLKEFRAYLKLARDYGIAD
;
A
#
# COMPACT_ATOMS: atom_id res chain seq x y z
N MET A 1 -49.37 35.86 29.46
CA MET A 1 -48.32 36.58 28.70
C MET A 1 -46.94 36.39 29.33
N GLU A 2 -46.80 36.51 30.65
CA GLU A 2 -45.54 36.25 31.39
C GLU A 2 -44.98 34.82 31.23
N PHE A 3 -45.83 33.79 31.14
CA PHE A 3 -45.38 32.42 30.86
C PHE A 3 -44.74 32.25 29.47
N LEU A 4 -45.29 32.94 28.45
CA LEU A 4 -44.74 32.92 27.08
C LEU A 4 -43.48 33.78 26.95
N LEU A 5 -43.40 34.89 27.69
CA LEU A 5 -42.19 35.72 27.81
C LEU A 5 -41.08 34.99 28.59
N GLY A 6 -41.42 34.24 29.62
CA GLY A 6 -40.51 33.35 30.35
C GLY A 6 -39.96 32.23 29.45
N LEU A 7 -40.81 31.60 28.64
CA LEU A 7 -40.38 30.61 27.64
C LEU A 7 -39.48 31.22 26.56
N ALA A 8 -39.77 32.45 26.09
CA ALA A 8 -38.94 33.15 25.11
C ALA A 8 -37.57 33.56 25.68
N GLN A 9 -37.51 33.98 26.96
CA GLN A 9 -36.24 34.25 27.66
C GLN A 9 -35.42 32.98 27.89
N HIS A 10 -36.07 31.85 28.20
CA HIS A 10 -35.38 30.55 28.33
C HIS A 10 -34.94 29.98 26.97
N GLY A 11 -35.64 30.29 25.87
CA GLY A 11 -35.28 29.91 24.51
C GLY A 11 -34.00 30.57 23.98
N GLN A 12 -33.57 31.67 24.60
CA GLN A 12 -32.30 32.35 24.32
C GLN A 12 -31.14 31.83 25.18
N ASN A 13 -31.39 30.94 26.14
CA ASN A 13 -30.35 30.36 26.98
C ASN A 13 -29.52 29.33 26.17
N PRO A 14 -28.21 29.54 25.96
CA PRO A 14 -27.37 28.65 25.16
C PRO A 14 -27.32 27.21 25.66
N TRP A 15 -27.49 26.98 26.97
CA TRP A 15 -27.54 25.64 27.55
C TRP A 15 -28.83 24.90 27.19
N VAL A 16 -29.98 25.60 27.24
CA VAL A 16 -31.28 25.03 26.85
C VAL A 16 -31.26 24.70 25.36
N GLN A 17 -30.70 25.59 24.53
CA GLN A 17 -30.53 25.36 23.10
C GLN A 17 -29.61 24.15 22.83
N ALA A 18 -28.48 24.03 23.54
CA ALA A 18 -27.58 22.88 23.41
C ALA A 18 -28.28 21.55 23.77
N VAL A 19 -29.07 21.53 24.84
CA VAL A 19 -29.82 20.34 25.25
C VAL A 19 -30.89 19.99 24.21
N LEU A 20 -31.67 20.96 23.72
CA LEU A 20 -32.69 20.73 22.71
C LEU A 20 -32.09 20.21 21.39
N LEU A 21 -30.96 20.78 20.97
CA LEU A 21 -30.21 20.29 19.81
C LEU A 21 -29.71 18.86 20.04
N GLY A 22 -29.15 18.58 21.22
CA GLY A 22 -28.75 17.22 21.60
C GLY A 22 -29.91 16.22 21.59
N LEU A 23 -31.10 16.60 22.05
CA LEU A 23 -32.29 15.74 22.02
C LEU A 23 -32.77 15.50 20.59
N SER A 24 -32.61 16.46 19.68
CA SER A 24 -33.03 16.31 18.29
C SER A 24 -32.24 15.21 17.54
N THR A 25 -31.03 14.87 17.99
CA THR A 25 -30.20 13.83 17.36
C THR A 25 -30.79 12.43 17.49
N PHE A 26 -31.66 12.20 18.49
CA PHE A 26 -32.35 10.94 18.70
C PHE A 26 -33.44 10.67 17.66
N ILE A 27 -34.00 11.73 17.07
CA ILE A 27 -35.00 11.62 16.01
C ILE A 27 -34.30 11.44 14.66
N ALA A 28 -33.39 12.36 14.34
CA ALA A 28 -32.66 12.35 13.08
C ALA A 28 -31.30 13.02 13.24
N GLU A 29 -30.26 12.20 13.40
CA GLU A 29 -28.91 12.68 13.70
C GLU A 29 -28.34 13.63 12.63
N ASP A 30 -28.32 13.23 11.36
CA ASP A 30 -27.66 14.03 10.31
C ASP A 30 -28.40 15.36 10.04
N PRO A 31 -29.75 15.40 9.98
CA PRO A 31 -30.50 16.66 9.95
C PRO A 31 -30.29 17.53 11.18
N ALA A 32 -30.12 16.94 12.37
CA ALA A 32 -29.84 17.68 13.60
C ALA A 32 -28.48 18.40 13.56
N ILE A 33 -27.42 17.73 13.05
CA ILE A 33 -26.10 18.36 12.85
C ILE A 33 -26.22 19.55 11.89
N PHE A 34 -26.97 19.39 10.80
CA PHE A 34 -27.19 20.46 9.83
C PHE A 34 -27.99 21.64 10.42
N ALA A 35 -29.07 21.35 11.16
CA ALA A 35 -29.88 22.36 11.82
C ALA A 35 -29.03 23.17 12.82
N ALA A 36 -28.22 22.49 13.63
CA ALA A 36 -27.32 23.14 14.57
C ALA A 36 -26.26 24.02 13.87
N ALA A 37 -25.66 23.53 12.78
CA ALA A 37 -24.70 24.31 11.99
C ALA A 37 -25.36 25.53 11.34
N THR A 38 -26.62 25.40 10.89
CA THR A 38 -27.40 26.50 10.29
C THR A 38 -27.78 27.56 11.32
N LEU A 39 -28.25 27.14 12.50
CA LEU A 39 -28.58 28.05 13.61
C LEU A 39 -27.32 28.78 14.12
N ALA A 40 -26.18 28.09 14.16
CA ALA A 40 -24.90 28.69 14.50
C ALA A 40 -24.35 29.60 13.39
N ALA A 41 -24.67 29.34 12.12
CA ALA A 41 -24.32 30.20 11.00
C ALA A 41 -25.13 31.49 10.96
N ALA A 42 -26.38 31.45 11.44
CA ALA A 42 -27.25 32.62 11.60
C ALA A 42 -27.02 33.37 12.93
N ASP A 43 -25.99 32.99 13.69
CA ASP A 43 -25.64 33.52 15.02
C ASP A 43 -26.80 33.49 16.05
N LEU A 44 -27.77 32.57 15.85
CA LEU A 44 -28.89 32.35 16.77
C LEU A 44 -28.51 31.48 17.98
N VAL A 45 -27.48 30.66 17.81
CA VAL A 45 -26.92 29.79 18.85
C VAL A 45 -25.39 29.91 18.80
N PRO A 46 -24.70 30.16 19.91
CA PRO A 46 -23.25 30.23 19.87
C PRO A 46 -22.63 28.88 19.47
N VAL A 47 -21.60 28.93 18.62
CA VAL A 47 -21.00 27.77 17.94
C VAL A 47 -20.59 26.65 18.91
N ASN A 48 -20.02 27.00 20.05
CA ASN A 48 -19.57 26.04 21.07
C ASN A 48 -20.74 25.28 21.71
N PHE A 49 -21.88 25.94 21.93
CA PHE A 49 -23.08 25.31 22.49
C PHE A 49 -23.82 24.45 21.47
N ALA A 50 -23.93 24.94 20.22
CA ALA A 50 -24.50 24.16 19.13
C ALA A 50 -23.69 22.87 18.85
N PHE A 51 -22.37 23.00 18.77
CA PHE A 51 -21.47 21.86 18.55
C PHE A 51 -21.46 20.91 19.76
N GLY A 52 -21.30 21.45 20.97
CA GLY A 52 -21.25 20.65 22.20
C GLY A 52 -22.55 19.88 22.45
N GLY A 53 -23.70 20.52 22.27
CA GLY A 53 -25.01 19.90 22.41
C GLY A 53 -25.23 18.74 21.44
N ILE A 54 -24.94 18.95 20.15
CA ILE A 54 -25.04 17.91 19.13
C ILE A 54 -24.04 16.77 19.40
N PHE A 55 -22.78 17.08 19.68
CA PHE A 55 -21.76 16.07 19.93
C PHE A 55 -22.13 15.18 21.12
N LEU A 56 -22.58 15.77 22.23
CA LEU A 56 -23.01 15.02 23.40
C LEU A 56 -24.27 14.19 23.11
N GLY A 57 -25.29 14.78 22.47
CA GLY A 57 -26.53 14.07 22.10
C GLY A 57 -26.25 12.84 21.23
N ILE A 58 -25.32 12.98 20.29
CA ILE A 58 -24.85 11.89 19.43
C ILE A 58 -24.17 10.78 20.22
N VAL A 59 -23.18 11.12 21.06
CA VAL A 59 -22.45 10.11 21.85
C VAL A 59 -23.40 9.39 22.79
N PHE A 60 -24.32 10.10 23.46
CA PHE A 60 -25.30 9.48 24.33
C PHE A 60 -26.29 8.60 23.56
N GLY A 61 -26.74 9.01 22.38
CA GLY A 61 -27.59 8.18 21.51
C GLY A 61 -26.90 6.87 21.09
N ASP A 62 -25.64 6.94 20.66
CA ASP A 62 -24.85 5.78 20.24
C ASP A 62 -24.55 4.82 21.40
N LEU A 63 -24.22 5.35 22.58
CA LEU A 63 -24.09 4.57 23.81
C LEU A 63 -25.43 3.93 24.22
N GLY A 64 -26.55 4.63 24.01
CA GLY A 64 -27.90 4.12 24.23
C GLY A 64 -28.20 2.92 23.32
N LEU A 65 -27.82 2.96 22.05
CA LEU A 65 -27.96 1.83 21.12
C LEU A 65 -27.14 0.61 21.57
N PHE A 66 -25.91 0.84 22.03
CA PHE A 66 -25.09 -0.23 22.61
C PHE A 66 -25.70 -0.83 23.87
N ALA A 67 -26.18 0.01 24.80
CA ALA A 67 -26.85 -0.44 26.01
C ALA A 67 -28.14 -1.22 25.69
N ALA A 68 -28.91 -0.77 24.70
CA ALA A 68 -30.09 -1.48 24.21
C ALA A 68 -29.74 -2.88 23.69
N GLY A 69 -28.62 -3.03 22.97
CA GLY A 69 -28.11 -4.34 22.58
C GLY A 69 -27.64 -5.20 23.77
N ARG A 70 -26.87 -4.60 24.69
CA ARG A 70 -26.24 -5.28 25.82
C ARG A 70 -27.23 -5.81 26.86
N PHE A 71 -28.25 -5.02 27.17
CA PHE A 71 -29.24 -5.32 28.21
C PHE A 71 -30.58 -5.75 27.62
N GLY A 72 -30.99 -5.12 26.51
CA GLY A 72 -32.28 -5.42 25.86
C GLY A 72 -32.34 -6.80 25.22
N HIS A 73 -31.19 -7.41 24.84
CA HIS A 73 -31.16 -8.77 24.31
C HIS A 73 -31.80 -9.81 25.24
N ARG A 74 -31.72 -9.61 26.56
CA ARG A 74 -32.34 -10.52 27.55
C ARG A 74 -33.86 -10.43 27.56
N LEU A 75 -34.42 -9.28 27.22
CA LEU A 75 -35.85 -8.98 27.22
C LEU A 75 -36.56 -9.39 25.92
N LEU A 76 -35.80 -9.80 24.89
CA LEU A 76 -36.37 -10.27 23.62
C LEU A 76 -36.96 -11.68 23.77
N SER A 77 -38.06 -11.95 23.05
CA SER A 77 -38.63 -13.30 22.94
C SER A 77 -37.76 -14.21 22.06
N ASP A 78 -37.90 -15.53 22.21
CA ASP A 78 -37.04 -16.51 21.52
C ASP A 78 -37.14 -16.44 19.99
N LYS A 79 -38.31 -16.04 19.46
CA LYS A 79 -38.51 -15.77 18.03
C LYS A 79 -37.59 -14.65 17.52
N TRP A 80 -37.38 -13.59 18.31
CA TRP A 80 -36.51 -12.49 17.95
C TRP A 80 -35.05 -12.84 18.18
N LYS A 81 -34.70 -13.50 19.29
CA LYS A 81 -33.33 -13.96 19.56
C LYS A 81 -32.78 -14.85 18.44
N ASN A 82 -33.61 -15.73 17.89
CA ASN A 82 -33.25 -16.64 16.79
C ASN A 82 -33.41 -16.03 15.39
N SER A 83 -33.67 -14.72 15.29
CA SER A 83 -33.81 -14.06 13.99
C SER A 83 -32.47 -14.04 13.23
N PRO A 84 -32.44 -14.42 11.94
CA PRO A 84 -31.25 -14.31 11.09
C PRO A 84 -30.69 -12.89 10.99
N TYR A 85 -31.49 -11.87 11.31
CA TYR A 85 -31.06 -10.48 11.32
C TYR A 85 -30.16 -10.16 12.52
N LEU A 86 -30.55 -10.56 13.73
CA LEU A 86 -29.77 -10.35 14.95
C LEU A 86 -28.46 -11.14 14.92
N GLY A 87 -28.50 -12.39 14.45
CA GLY A 87 -27.28 -13.18 14.25
C GLY A 87 -26.30 -12.58 13.25
N ARG A 88 -26.78 -11.91 12.19
CA ARG A 88 -25.91 -11.18 11.25
C ARG A 88 -25.25 -9.96 11.88
N MET A 89 -25.98 -9.21 12.70
CA MET A 89 -25.45 -8.04 13.42
C MET A 89 -24.33 -8.45 14.38
N GLU A 90 -24.55 -9.50 15.16
CA GLU A 90 -23.56 -10.01 16.10
C GLU A 90 -22.32 -10.53 15.36
N ARG A 91 -22.50 -11.39 14.34
CA ARG A 91 -21.38 -11.92 13.54
C ARG A 91 -20.57 -10.82 12.89
N PHE A 92 -21.22 -9.82 12.30
CA PHE A 92 -20.52 -8.70 11.67
C PHE A 92 -19.61 -7.96 12.68
N VAL A 93 -20.10 -7.70 13.89
CA VAL A 93 -19.26 -7.04 14.91
C VAL A 93 -18.18 -7.96 15.43
N ARG A 94 -18.43 -9.27 15.59
CA ARG A 94 -17.39 -10.23 15.97
C ARG A 94 -16.27 -10.31 14.92
N SER A 95 -16.61 -10.25 13.64
CA SER A 95 -15.63 -10.30 12.55
C SER A 95 -14.78 -9.02 12.42
N TYR A 96 -15.35 -7.85 12.69
CA TYR A 96 -14.68 -6.56 12.42
C TYR A 96 -14.31 -5.75 13.69
N GLY A 97 -14.79 -6.15 14.87
CA GLY A 97 -14.48 -5.53 16.16
C GLY A 97 -14.70 -4.02 16.17
N LEU A 98 -13.71 -3.27 16.68
CA LEU A 98 -13.77 -1.81 16.80
C LEU A 98 -13.87 -1.11 15.43
N TYR A 99 -13.34 -1.72 14.37
CA TYR A 99 -13.42 -1.15 13.02
C TYR A 99 -14.85 -1.07 12.51
N ALA A 100 -15.70 -2.05 12.83
CA ALA A 100 -17.12 -1.98 12.49
C ALA A 100 -17.76 -0.73 13.12
N VAL A 101 -17.48 -0.47 14.40
CA VAL A 101 -17.99 0.69 15.15
C VAL A 101 -17.53 2.00 14.49
N LEU A 102 -16.23 2.13 14.22
CA LEU A 102 -15.65 3.34 13.59
C LEU A 102 -16.20 3.59 12.19
N LEU A 103 -16.32 2.54 11.36
CA LEU A 103 -16.72 2.67 9.96
C LEU A 103 -18.24 2.80 9.76
N SER A 104 -19.05 2.26 10.68
CA SER A 104 -20.52 2.32 10.56
C SER A 104 -21.08 3.74 10.52
N ARG A 105 -20.34 4.71 11.07
CA ARG A 105 -20.71 6.13 11.07
C ARG A 105 -20.59 6.78 9.69
N PHE A 106 -19.75 6.23 8.82
CA PHE A 106 -19.58 6.69 7.43
C PHE A 106 -20.52 5.98 6.45
N VAL A 107 -21.29 4.99 6.91
CA VAL A 107 -22.22 4.21 6.08
C VAL A 107 -23.65 4.40 6.58
N PRO A 108 -24.52 5.10 5.83
CA PRO A 108 -25.86 5.42 6.31
C PRO A 108 -26.68 4.15 6.58
N GLY A 109 -27.32 4.13 7.75
CA GLY A 109 -28.13 3.01 8.22
C GLY A 109 -27.36 1.85 8.85
N MET A 110 -26.03 1.92 8.97
CA MET A 110 -25.22 0.86 9.62
C MET A 110 -25.01 1.07 11.12
N ARG A 111 -25.15 2.30 11.63
CA ARG A 111 -25.00 2.61 13.07
C ARG A 111 -25.90 1.75 13.95
N PHE A 112 -27.20 1.72 13.64
CA PHE A 112 -28.16 0.91 14.38
C PHE A 112 -27.75 -0.57 14.45
N PRO A 113 -27.55 -1.30 13.33
CA PRO A 113 -27.20 -2.72 13.38
C PRO A 113 -25.82 -3.00 13.99
N VAL A 114 -24.86 -2.09 13.84
CA VAL A 114 -23.50 -2.28 14.36
C VAL A 114 -23.42 -1.99 15.86
N TYR A 115 -24.01 -0.90 16.35
CA TYR A 115 -23.89 -0.52 17.76
C TYR A 115 -24.74 -1.42 18.67
N THR A 116 -25.95 -1.74 18.25
CA THR A 116 -26.77 -2.74 18.96
C THR A 116 -26.14 -4.14 18.86
N GLY A 117 -25.59 -4.51 17.69
CA GLY A 117 -24.82 -5.74 17.48
C GLY A 117 -23.59 -5.84 18.39
N ALA A 118 -22.88 -4.75 18.63
CA ALA A 118 -21.74 -4.69 19.55
C ALA A 118 -22.15 -4.92 21.00
N GLY A 119 -23.32 -4.41 21.40
CA GLY A 119 -23.92 -4.68 22.71
C GLY A 119 -24.29 -6.16 22.87
N ILE A 120 -24.92 -6.76 21.85
CA ILE A 120 -25.30 -8.17 21.82
C ILE A 120 -24.06 -9.08 21.89
N ALA A 121 -23.03 -8.76 21.09
CA ALA A 121 -21.74 -9.44 21.07
C ALA A 121 -20.92 -9.27 22.36
N ARG A 122 -21.42 -8.50 23.34
CA ARG A 122 -20.78 -8.22 24.62
C ARG A 122 -19.39 -7.58 24.50
N MET A 123 -19.21 -6.70 23.52
CA MET A 123 -17.98 -5.91 23.39
C MET A 123 -17.68 -5.12 24.67
N ASP A 124 -16.40 -4.92 25.00
CA ASP A 124 -15.99 -4.11 26.13
C ASP A 124 -16.55 -2.68 26.00
N GLY A 125 -17.31 -2.25 27.00
CA GLY A 125 -18.03 -0.97 26.97
C GLY A 125 -17.10 0.25 26.97
N ARG A 126 -15.89 0.14 27.53
CA ARG A 126 -14.91 1.24 27.53
C ARG A 126 -14.32 1.41 26.14
N ILE A 127 -13.94 0.29 25.50
CA ILE A 127 -13.43 0.30 24.13
C ILE A 127 -14.49 0.83 23.16
N PHE A 128 -15.74 0.38 23.32
CA PHE A 128 -16.86 0.88 22.53
C PHE A 128 -17.07 2.40 22.71
N ALA A 129 -17.10 2.87 23.96
CA ALA A 129 -17.30 4.30 24.26
C ALA A 129 -16.18 5.17 23.68
N ILE A 130 -14.92 4.75 23.79
CA ILE A 130 -13.79 5.46 23.18
C ILE A 130 -13.94 5.49 21.65
N GLY A 131 -14.28 4.35 21.04
CA GLY A 131 -14.52 4.25 19.60
C GLY A 131 -15.61 5.20 19.11
N VAL A 132 -16.75 5.21 19.80
CA VAL A 132 -17.87 6.13 19.50
C VAL A 132 -17.44 7.58 19.67
N CYS A 133 -16.78 7.95 20.76
CA CYS A 133 -16.31 9.32 20.97
C CYS A 133 -15.40 9.79 19.83
N ILE A 134 -14.44 8.95 19.41
CA ILE A 134 -13.52 9.27 18.30
C ILE A 134 -14.29 9.39 16.98
N ALA A 135 -15.10 8.39 16.64
CA ALA A 135 -15.86 8.39 15.39
C ALA A 135 -16.84 9.56 15.30
N SER A 136 -17.55 9.83 16.40
CA SER A 136 -18.49 10.94 16.52
C SER A 136 -17.78 12.28 16.47
N ALA A 137 -16.62 12.43 17.11
CA ALA A 137 -15.85 13.68 17.04
C ALA A 137 -15.41 13.96 15.61
N LEU A 138 -14.87 12.96 14.91
CA LEU A 138 -14.42 13.10 13.52
C LEU A 138 -15.59 13.46 12.58
N TRP A 139 -16.70 12.72 12.65
CA TRP A 139 -17.86 12.95 11.78
C TRP A 139 -18.55 14.28 12.07
N THR A 140 -18.87 14.55 13.34
CA THR A 140 -19.58 15.76 13.73
C THR A 140 -18.74 16.99 13.42
N THR A 141 -17.43 16.97 13.66
CA THR A 141 -16.53 18.07 13.26
C THR A 141 -16.56 18.26 11.74
N LEU A 142 -16.40 17.19 10.97
CA LEU A 142 -16.41 17.28 9.51
C LEU A 142 -17.72 17.89 9.00
N VAL A 143 -18.87 17.31 9.37
CA VAL A 143 -20.18 17.73 8.85
C VAL A 143 -20.53 19.13 9.35
N PHE A 144 -20.39 19.38 10.65
CA PHE A 144 -20.79 20.65 11.26
C PHE A 144 -20.01 21.83 10.67
N PHE A 145 -18.67 21.74 10.56
CA PHE A 145 -17.86 22.85 10.04
C PHE A 145 -17.92 22.99 8.52
N VAL A 146 -18.15 21.90 7.79
CA VAL A 146 -18.44 21.95 6.34
C VAL A 146 -19.72 22.72 6.05
N PHE A 147 -20.72 22.66 6.94
CA PHE A 147 -21.94 23.45 6.79
C PHE A 147 -21.83 24.85 7.41
N LEU A 148 -21.13 25.02 8.53
CA LEU A 148 -21.00 26.31 9.21
C LEU A 148 -20.25 27.35 8.35
N GLY A 149 -19.12 26.97 7.75
CA GLY A 149 -18.26 27.90 7.01
C GLY A 149 -18.96 28.51 5.78
N PRO A 150 -19.37 27.68 4.80
CA PRO A 150 -20.20 28.12 3.68
C PRO A 150 -21.54 28.70 4.13
N GLY A 151 -22.13 28.18 5.22
CA GLY A 151 -23.38 28.67 5.78
C GLY A 151 -23.34 30.13 6.18
N ARG A 152 -22.28 30.55 6.90
CA ARG A 152 -22.05 31.96 7.24
C ARG A 152 -21.90 32.82 6.00
N ALA A 153 -21.10 32.37 5.04
CA ALA A 153 -20.89 33.10 3.79
C ALA A 153 -22.21 33.28 2.99
N ILE A 154 -23.02 32.23 2.88
CA ILE A 154 -24.29 32.23 2.15
C ILE A 154 -25.34 33.09 2.87
N TYR A 155 -25.43 32.97 4.20
CA TYR A 155 -26.41 33.72 4.99
C TYR A 155 -26.17 35.23 4.93
N HIS A 156 -24.91 35.68 5.10
CA HIS A 156 -24.58 37.11 5.03
C HIS A 156 -24.62 37.68 3.60
N THR A 157 -24.45 36.86 2.57
CA THR A 157 -24.48 37.33 1.17
C THR A 157 -25.90 37.38 0.59
N TYR A 158 -26.78 36.48 1.03
CA TYR A 158 -28.12 36.29 0.45
C TYR A 158 -29.22 36.39 1.50
N GLU A 159 -29.22 37.45 2.29
CA GLU A 159 -30.03 37.67 3.51
C GLU A 159 -31.47 37.12 3.46
N LYS A 160 -32.20 37.32 2.35
CA LYS A 160 -33.62 36.89 2.21
C LYS A 160 -33.82 35.45 1.71
N TRP A 161 -32.82 34.86 1.03
CA TRP A 161 -32.94 33.58 0.31
C TRP A 161 -31.87 32.54 0.70
N GLY A 162 -30.89 32.90 1.52
CA GLY A 162 -29.78 32.03 1.91
C GLY A 162 -30.26 30.73 2.58
N TRP A 163 -31.38 30.79 3.30
CA TRP A 163 -32.01 29.61 3.91
C TRP A 163 -32.49 28.58 2.88
N LEU A 164 -32.98 28.98 1.69
CA LEU A 164 -33.34 28.05 0.62
C LEU A 164 -32.12 27.35 0.02
N ILE A 165 -31.01 28.08 -0.12
CA ILE A 165 -29.74 27.53 -0.62
C ILE A 165 -29.20 26.50 0.37
N LEU A 166 -29.30 26.77 1.67
CA LEU A 166 -28.90 25.83 2.71
C LEU A 166 -29.77 24.57 2.71
N ILE A 167 -31.09 24.69 2.54
CA ILE A 167 -31.99 23.54 2.37
C ILE A 167 -31.61 22.72 1.11
N GLY A 168 -31.29 23.39 0.00
CA GLY A 168 -30.82 22.73 -1.21
C GLY A 168 -29.51 21.94 -1.01
N LEU A 169 -28.56 22.50 -0.27
CA LEU A 169 -27.30 21.84 0.10
C LEU A 169 -27.53 20.63 1.02
N LEU A 170 -28.46 20.73 1.97
CA LEU A 170 -28.88 19.61 2.81
C LEU A 170 -29.45 18.47 1.97
N LEU A 171 -30.38 18.77 1.07
CA LEU A 171 -31.01 17.78 0.20
C LEU A 171 -29.97 17.13 -0.72
N PHE A 172 -29.03 17.91 -1.27
CA PHE A 172 -27.93 17.40 -2.09
C PHE A 172 -27.00 16.49 -1.28
N PHE A 173 -26.58 16.91 -0.09
CA PHE A 173 -25.73 16.10 0.79
C PHE A 173 -26.43 14.81 1.19
N PHE A 174 -27.71 14.86 1.55
CA PHE A 174 -28.52 13.69 1.89
C PHE A 174 -28.63 12.71 0.71
N LEU A 175 -28.90 13.23 -0.50
CA LEU A 175 -29.01 12.41 -1.71
C LEU A 175 -27.66 11.76 -2.07
N LEU A 176 -26.58 12.53 -2.00
CA LEU A 176 -25.21 12.06 -2.25
C LEU A 176 -24.80 10.98 -1.24
N HIS A 177 -25.03 11.24 0.05
CA HIS A 177 -24.75 10.30 1.13
C HIS A 177 -25.54 9.00 0.97
N ARG A 178 -26.82 9.09 0.59
CA ARG A 178 -27.68 7.93 0.29
C ARG A 178 -27.21 7.14 -0.94
N ILE A 179 -26.76 7.81 -2.00
CA ILE A 179 -26.24 7.16 -3.23
C ILE A 179 -24.92 6.43 -2.94
N ILE A 180 -23.99 7.09 -2.22
CA ILE A 180 -22.72 6.49 -1.78
C ILE A 180 -23.01 5.28 -0.88
N GLY A 181 -23.93 5.44 0.08
CA GLY A 181 -24.35 4.37 0.99
C GLY A 181 -24.93 3.15 0.28
N LYS A 182 -25.79 3.33 -0.73
CA LYS A 182 -26.32 2.22 -1.53
C LYS A 182 -25.22 1.44 -2.27
N ARG A 183 -24.21 2.15 -2.80
CA ARG A 183 -23.06 1.53 -3.50
C ARG A 183 -22.12 0.80 -2.55
N LEU A 184 -21.85 1.37 -1.38
CA LEU A 184 -21.02 0.76 -0.34
C LEU A 184 -21.71 -0.45 0.29
N LYS A 185 -23.00 -0.33 0.65
CA LYS A 185 -23.78 -1.42 1.26
C LYS A 185 -23.85 -2.66 0.36
N LYS A 186 -23.97 -2.50 -0.96
CA LYS A 186 -23.90 -3.61 -1.92
C LYS A 186 -22.53 -4.30 -1.93
N ARG A 187 -21.43 -3.55 -1.75
CA ARG A 187 -20.06 -4.09 -1.72
C ARG A 187 -19.67 -4.73 -0.38
N PHE A 188 -20.21 -4.20 0.72
CA PHE A 188 -19.95 -4.67 2.09
C PHE A 188 -20.87 -5.83 2.52
N MET A 189 -22.05 -5.99 1.91
CA MET A 189 -22.95 -7.11 2.23
C MET A 189 -22.71 -8.38 1.38
N ASP A 190 -22.00 -8.27 0.25
CA ASP A 190 -21.61 -9.41 -0.60
C ASP A 190 -20.25 -10.04 -0.21
N THR A 191 -19.58 -9.51 0.82
CA THR A 191 -18.35 -10.07 1.37
C THR A 191 -18.66 -10.88 2.63
N SER A 192 -18.87 -12.18 2.46
CA SER A 192 -18.82 -13.13 3.57
C SER A 192 -17.38 -13.20 4.09
N PRO A 193 -17.13 -13.02 5.40
CA PRO A 193 -15.83 -13.34 5.96
C PRO A 193 -15.57 -14.85 5.85
N PRO A 194 -14.31 -15.30 5.69
CA PRO A 194 -13.99 -16.72 5.74
C PRO A 194 -14.36 -17.27 7.12
N GLU A 195 -14.96 -18.46 7.12
CA GLU A 195 -15.25 -19.23 8.33
C GLU A 195 -13.95 -19.44 9.11
N SER A 196 -13.92 -18.97 10.35
CA SER A 196 -12.90 -19.31 11.32
C SER A 196 -13.41 -20.55 12.04
N GLU A 197 -12.77 -21.68 11.81
CA GLU A 197 -12.88 -22.82 12.71
C GLU A 197 -12.16 -22.44 14.00
N ASP A 198 -12.95 -22.15 15.03
CA ASP A 198 -12.48 -22.05 16.41
C ASP A 198 -12.11 -23.46 16.90
N GLY A 199 -10.81 -23.70 17.04
CA GLY A 199 -10.25 -24.76 17.87
C GLY A 199 -9.40 -24.14 18.96
N GLU A 200 -9.96 -23.97 20.17
CA GLU A 200 -9.18 -23.69 21.37
C GLU A 200 -8.40 -24.94 21.78
N GLY A 201 -7.08 -24.79 21.96
CA GLY A 201 -6.20 -25.83 22.48
C GLY A 201 -4.90 -25.21 22.98
N SER A 202 -4.75 -25.24 24.30
CA SER A 202 -3.67 -24.74 25.16
C SER A 202 -2.21 -24.84 24.67
N THR A 203 -1.47 -23.78 25.00
CA THR A 203 -0.09 -23.76 25.53
C THR A 203 0.74 -25.05 25.42
N GLN A 204 1.84 -24.99 24.68
CA GLN A 204 3.17 -25.44 25.12
C GLN A 204 4.27 -24.96 24.16
N LYS A 205 5.43 -24.60 24.75
CA LYS A 205 6.68 -24.27 24.07
C LYS A 205 7.14 -25.46 23.23
N GLU A 206 7.63 -25.22 22.03
CA GLU A 206 8.71 -26.03 21.45
C GLU A 206 9.52 -25.21 20.45
N GLU A 207 10.83 -25.16 20.72
CA GLU A 207 11.88 -24.74 19.80
C GLU A 207 11.90 -25.71 18.61
N ASN A 208 11.24 -25.34 17.52
CA ASN A 208 11.59 -25.85 16.20
C ASN A 208 11.80 -24.63 15.31
N ALA A 209 13.07 -24.30 15.05
CA ALA A 209 13.43 -23.23 14.14
C ALA A 209 12.81 -23.54 12.77
N GLU A 210 11.68 -22.91 12.46
CA GLU A 210 11.08 -22.99 11.13
C GLU A 210 12.17 -22.62 10.11
N PRO A 211 12.31 -23.40 9.03
CA PRO A 211 13.32 -23.11 8.02
C PRO A 211 13.03 -21.74 7.40
N LEU A 212 14.02 -20.85 7.44
CA LEU A 212 13.98 -19.59 6.69
C LEU A 212 13.90 -19.92 5.19
N LEU A 213 12.75 -19.63 4.58
CA LEU A 213 12.49 -19.96 3.18
C LEU A 213 13.07 -18.87 2.28
N CYS A 214 13.94 -19.24 1.35
CA CYS A 214 14.51 -18.33 0.38
C CYS A 214 14.97 -19.08 -0.87
N GLY A 215 14.82 -18.45 -2.04
CA GLY A 215 15.12 -19.09 -3.32
C GLY A 215 14.03 -20.08 -3.75
N PRO A 216 14.33 -20.99 -4.67
CA PRO A 216 13.50 -22.15 -4.99
C PRO A 216 13.12 -22.92 -3.72
N VAL A 217 11.82 -23.02 -3.47
CA VAL A 217 11.30 -23.67 -2.26
C VAL A 217 10.17 -24.61 -2.67
N ASP A 218 10.35 -25.88 -2.31
CA ASP A 218 9.32 -26.89 -2.50
C ASP A 218 8.12 -26.60 -1.64
N GLU A 219 6.96 -26.96 -2.17
CA GLU A 219 5.68 -26.75 -1.53
C GLU A 219 5.61 -27.20 -0.06
N GLU A 220 6.19 -28.34 0.28
CA GLU A 220 6.06 -28.93 1.61
C GLU A 220 6.56 -28.00 2.71
N LYS A 221 7.55 -27.16 2.38
CA LYS A 221 8.12 -26.17 3.29
C LYS A 221 7.22 -24.95 3.51
N PHE A 222 6.08 -24.85 2.83
CA PHE A 222 5.11 -23.78 3.04
C PHE A 222 3.90 -24.20 3.88
N ARG A 223 3.79 -25.47 4.28
CA ARG A 223 2.59 -26.01 4.95
C ARG A 223 2.23 -25.30 6.26
N PHE A 224 3.23 -24.76 6.96
CA PHE A 224 3.05 -24.03 8.22
C PHE A 224 2.68 -22.55 8.03
N LEU A 225 2.83 -22.00 6.82
CA LEU A 225 2.48 -20.60 6.59
C LEU A 225 0.96 -20.43 6.45
N PRO A 226 0.39 -19.35 7.04
CA PRO A 226 -1.01 -19.02 6.83
C PRO A 226 -1.26 -18.62 5.37
N ALA A 227 -2.53 -18.66 4.96
CA ALA A 227 -2.94 -18.30 3.60
C ALA A 227 -2.44 -16.91 3.16
N SER A 228 -2.64 -15.91 4.00
CA SER A 228 -2.16 -14.55 3.82
C SER A 228 -2.32 -13.77 5.12
N SER A 229 -1.64 -12.64 5.26
CA SER A 229 -2.02 -11.68 6.29
C SER A 229 -3.35 -11.02 5.92
N VAL A 230 -4.05 -10.43 6.91
CA VAL A 230 -5.38 -9.84 6.71
C VAL A 230 -5.38 -8.76 5.63
N PHE A 231 -4.25 -8.08 5.43
CA PHE A 231 -4.10 -6.92 4.55
C PHE A 231 -3.20 -7.14 3.34
N GLU A 232 -2.62 -8.34 3.18
CA GLU A 232 -1.57 -8.61 2.18
C GLU A 232 -1.97 -8.22 0.76
N PHE A 233 -3.24 -8.48 0.43
CA PHE A 233 -3.83 -8.22 -0.89
C PHE A 233 -4.85 -7.09 -0.87
N TRP A 234 -4.83 -6.23 0.15
CA TRP A 234 -5.69 -5.04 0.17
C TRP A 234 -5.38 -4.12 -1.00
N HIS A 235 -6.44 -3.47 -1.51
CA HIS A 235 -6.26 -2.50 -2.58
C HIS A 235 -5.36 -1.35 -2.09
N PRO A 236 -4.34 -0.92 -2.85
CA PRO A 236 -3.40 0.13 -2.44
C PRO A 236 -4.08 1.41 -1.97
N SER A 237 -5.21 1.80 -2.58
CA SER A 237 -5.97 2.99 -2.18
C SER A 237 -6.48 2.98 -0.74
N TYR A 238 -6.66 1.81 -0.12
CA TYR A 238 -7.07 1.71 1.28
C TYR A 238 -5.86 1.60 2.21
N PHE A 239 -4.91 0.72 1.87
CA PHE A 239 -3.71 0.49 2.67
C PHE A 239 -2.86 1.76 2.85
N TYR A 240 -2.74 2.61 1.83
CA TYR A 240 -1.90 3.80 1.93
C TYR A 240 -2.57 5.03 2.55
N ILE A 241 -3.84 4.97 2.99
CA ILE A 241 -4.53 6.14 3.60
C ILE A 241 -3.77 6.68 4.83
N PRO A 242 -3.36 5.85 5.81
CA PRO A 242 -2.61 6.35 6.96
C PRO A 242 -1.26 6.95 6.57
N ILE A 243 -0.61 6.37 5.55
CA ILE A 243 0.67 6.87 5.01
C ILE A 243 0.49 8.25 4.37
N ILE A 244 -0.59 8.48 3.63
CA ILE A 244 -0.91 9.79 3.03
C ILE A 244 -1.09 10.85 4.12
N GLY A 245 -1.78 10.50 5.22
CA GLY A 245 -1.93 11.37 6.38
C GLY A 245 -0.59 11.75 7.01
N LEU A 246 0.27 10.75 7.27
CA LEU A 246 1.62 10.99 7.80
C LEU A 246 2.47 11.84 6.84
N TYR A 247 2.48 11.52 5.54
CA TYR A 247 3.24 12.23 4.53
C TYR A 247 2.82 13.71 4.48
N THR A 248 1.51 13.98 4.53
CA THR A 248 0.95 15.34 4.56
C THR A 248 1.42 16.11 5.79
N TRP A 249 1.36 15.47 6.97
CA TRP A 249 1.87 16.05 8.21
C TRP A 249 3.38 16.32 8.15
N LEU A 250 4.19 15.39 7.62
CA LEU A 250 5.62 15.58 7.41
C LEU A 250 5.91 16.72 6.43
N CYS A 251 5.13 16.84 5.35
CA CYS A 251 5.24 17.96 4.40
C CYS A 251 4.99 19.30 5.08
N ALA A 252 3.97 19.39 5.93
CA ALA A 252 3.66 20.60 6.71
C ALA A 252 4.78 20.89 7.73
N ARG A 253 5.20 19.89 8.50
CA ARG A 253 6.26 20.00 9.52
C ARG A 253 7.58 20.49 8.94
N TYR A 254 8.01 19.94 7.80
CA TYR A 254 9.28 20.31 7.17
C TYR A 254 9.16 21.39 6.09
N ARG A 255 7.94 21.88 5.85
CA ARG A 255 7.57 22.92 4.87
C ARG A 255 8.07 22.61 3.45
N SER A 256 8.01 21.35 3.05
CA SER A 256 8.48 20.92 1.73
C SER A 256 7.86 19.59 1.32
N ILE A 257 7.16 19.62 0.18
CA ILE A 257 6.56 18.42 -0.42
C ILE A 257 7.62 17.52 -1.05
N GLY A 258 8.68 18.12 -1.61
CA GLY A 258 9.77 17.41 -2.30
C GLY A 258 10.93 17.00 -1.41
N LEU A 259 10.85 17.19 -0.09
CA LEU A 259 11.95 16.87 0.81
C LEU A 259 12.46 15.42 0.70
N PRO A 260 11.61 14.40 0.50
CA PRO A 260 12.08 13.03 0.31
C PRO A 260 13.14 12.84 -0.79
N VAL A 261 13.10 13.69 -1.84
CA VAL A 261 14.09 13.65 -2.92
C VAL A 261 15.50 13.98 -2.41
N ALA A 262 15.60 14.89 -1.44
CA ALA A 262 16.87 15.25 -0.82
C ALA A 262 17.43 14.16 0.11
N ALA A 263 16.68 13.08 0.38
CA ALA A 263 17.20 11.96 1.16
C ALA A 263 18.35 11.26 0.42
N ASN A 264 18.31 11.18 -0.92
CA ASN A 264 19.36 10.59 -1.74
C ASN A 264 19.80 11.56 -2.85
N PRO A 265 20.61 12.59 -2.56
CA PRO A 265 20.99 13.60 -3.55
C PRO A 265 21.76 13.04 -4.76
N GLY A 266 22.39 11.86 -4.63
CA GLY A 266 23.11 11.21 -5.73
C GLY A 266 22.23 10.38 -6.66
N ILE A 267 20.94 10.23 -6.35
CA ILE A 267 19.98 9.48 -7.19
C ILE A 267 19.01 10.46 -7.83
N ARG A 268 18.69 10.26 -9.12
CA ARG A 268 17.66 11.03 -9.82
C ARG A 268 16.36 11.03 -9.02
N MET A 269 15.85 12.23 -8.73
CA MET A 269 14.64 12.43 -7.91
C MET A 269 14.68 11.68 -6.56
N GLY A 270 15.87 11.46 -6.00
CA GLY A 270 16.10 10.77 -4.73
C GLY A 270 15.68 9.30 -4.72
N GLY A 271 15.33 8.75 -5.88
CA GLY A 271 14.67 7.46 -6.00
C GLY A 271 13.20 7.45 -5.60
N LEU A 272 12.55 8.62 -5.56
CA LEU A 272 11.11 8.72 -5.32
C LEU A 272 10.30 8.42 -6.60
N ILE A 273 10.79 8.86 -7.76
CA ILE A 273 10.10 8.75 -9.06
C ILE A 273 11.12 8.54 -10.18
N GLY A 274 10.95 7.48 -10.98
CA GLY A 274 11.65 7.33 -12.26
C GLY A 274 13.18 7.21 -12.15
N GLU A 275 13.68 6.56 -11.10
CA GLU A 275 15.10 6.28 -10.93
C GLU A 275 15.65 5.40 -12.06
N SER A 276 16.84 5.75 -12.55
CA SER A 276 17.55 4.98 -13.58
C SER A 276 18.44 3.94 -12.90
N LYS A 277 18.21 2.67 -13.24
CA LYS A 277 19.02 1.55 -12.76
C LYS A 277 20.46 1.69 -13.24
N GLN A 278 20.66 2.11 -14.48
CA GLN A 278 21.99 2.29 -15.04
C GLN A 278 22.72 3.50 -14.44
N GLU A 279 22.04 4.63 -14.18
CA GLU A 279 22.68 5.79 -13.52
C GLU A 279 23.19 5.40 -12.12
N ILE A 280 22.42 4.64 -11.33
CA ILE A 280 22.88 4.17 -10.01
C ILE A 280 24.04 3.18 -10.14
N HIS A 281 23.95 2.24 -11.08
CA HIS A 281 25.03 1.30 -11.37
C HIS A 281 26.33 2.03 -11.73
N ASP A 282 26.26 3.07 -12.58
CA ASP A 282 27.41 3.85 -13.04
C ASP A 282 27.96 4.83 -11.99
N ALA A 283 27.13 5.24 -11.02
CA ALA A 283 27.58 6.02 -9.87
C ALA A 283 28.30 5.18 -8.80
N CYS A 284 28.19 3.85 -8.82
CA CYS A 284 28.85 2.98 -7.85
C CYS A 284 30.38 3.10 -7.93
N GLY A 285 31.02 3.37 -6.79
CA GLY A 285 32.47 3.32 -6.68
C GLY A 285 33.07 1.91 -6.78
N PRO A 286 34.39 1.76 -6.59
CA PRO A 286 35.11 0.51 -6.79
C PRO A 286 34.68 -0.64 -5.85
N ILE A 287 34.11 -0.33 -4.69
CA ILE A 287 33.63 -1.33 -3.73
C ILE A 287 32.25 -1.82 -4.18
N ALA A 288 31.28 -0.93 -4.34
CA ALA A 288 29.92 -1.25 -4.74
C ALA A 288 29.88 -1.96 -6.10
N ARG A 289 30.73 -1.53 -7.05
CA ARG A 289 30.83 -2.13 -8.39
C ARG A 289 31.23 -3.61 -8.38
N ARG A 290 31.90 -4.11 -7.33
CA ARG A 290 32.25 -5.54 -7.18
C ARG A 290 31.04 -6.40 -6.86
N TYR A 291 30.03 -5.82 -6.20
CA TYR A 291 28.81 -6.52 -5.81
C TYR A 291 27.68 -6.33 -6.83
N MET A 292 27.68 -5.21 -7.58
CA MET A 292 26.69 -4.95 -8.63
C MET A 292 26.84 -5.92 -9.81
N LEU A 293 25.71 -6.51 -10.24
CA LEU A 293 25.69 -7.29 -11.48
C LEU A 293 25.97 -6.38 -12.68
N LYS A 294 26.95 -6.78 -13.49
CA LYS A 294 27.35 -6.07 -14.71
C LYS A 294 26.14 -5.79 -15.59
N SER A 295 25.90 -4.52 -15.90
CA SER A 295 24.90 -4.08 -16.87
C SER A 295 25.43 -2.97 -17.77
N PHE A 296 24.78 -2.81 -18.91
CA PHE A 296 24.90 -1.61 -19.74
C PHE A 296 23.53 -1.23 -20.32
N ALA A 297 23.35 0.06 -20.60
CA ALA A 297 22.15 0.57 -21.22
C ALA A 297 22.28 0.75 -22.74
N PHE A 298 21.14 0.66 -23.41
CA PHE A 298 20.97 1.11 -24.79
C PHE A 298 19.62 1.84 -24.93
N GLU A 299 19.56 2.82 -25.81
CA GLU A 299 18.33 3.49 -26.18
C GLU A 299 17.79 2.86 -27.45
N LEU A 300 16.48 2.58 -27.48
CA LEU A 300 15.76 2.10 -28.65
C LEU A 300 14.70 3.12 -29.04
N ARG A 301 14.85 3.69 -30.24
CA ARG A 301 13.92 4.68 -30.79
C ARG A 301 13.29 4.18 -32.08
N ARG A 302 11.96 4.26 -32.19
CA ARG A 302 11.24 4.02 -33.45
C ARG A 302 11.15 5.32 -34.24
N THR A 303 11.65 5.35 -35.48
CA THR A 303 11.56 6.52 -36.37
C THR A 303 10.16 6.67 -36.95
N SER A 304 9.90 7.78 -37.64
CA SER A 304 8.68 8.00 -38.42
C SER A 304 8.57 7.05 -39.63
N SER A 305 9.71 6.54 -40.12
CA SER A 305 9.83 5.65 -41.28
C SER A 305 9.83 4.15 -40.93
N ASP A 306 9.34 3.77 -39.75
CA ASP A 306 9.33 2.38 -39.23
C ASP A 306 10.71 1.70 -39.19
N ARG A 307 11.79 2.50 -39.12
CA ARG A 307 13.14 2.06 -38.77
C ARG A 307 13.38 2.20 -37.27
N PHE A 308 14.39 1.51 -36.77
CA PHE A 308 14.78 1.56 -35.36
C PHE A 308 16.21 2.08 -35.23
N LEU A 309 16.42 3.00 -34.31
CA LEU A 309 17.74 3.46 -33.93
C LEU A 309 18.09 2.88 -32.56
N LEU A 310 19.22 2.18 -32.50
CA LEU A 310 19.81 1.70 -31.26
C LEU A 310 21.01 2.56 -30.93
N MET A 311 21.05 3.13 -29.73
CA MET A 311 22.17 3.94 -29.27
C MET A 311 22.81 3.31 -28.04
N SER A 312 24.10 3.02 -28.09
CA SER A 312 24.85 2.46 -26.95
C SER A 312 26.32 2.85 -27.03
N GLY A 313 26.90 3.31 -25.91
CA GLY A 313 28.32 3.69 -25.83
C GLY A 313 28.73 4.76 -26.84
N GLY A 314 27.85 5.74 -27.14
CA GLY A 314 28.10 6.81 -28.12
C GLY A 314 27.98 6.39 -29.59
N ARG A 315 27.64 5.13 -29.88
CA ARG A 315 27.42 4.62 -31.24
C ARG A 315 25.93 4.55 -31.55
N VAL A 316 25.58 4.81 -32.81
CA VAL A 316 24.21 4.71 -33.34
C VAL A 316 24.17 3.60 -34.37
N TYR A 317 23.17 2.72 -34.27
CA TYR A 317 22.93 1.63 -35.19
C TYR A 317 21.52 1.76 -35.75
N GLU A 318 21.40 1.78 -37.08
CA GLU A 318 20.09 1.71 -37.74
C GLU A 318 19.71 0.25 -38.00
N ALA A 319 18.48 -0.11 -37.64
CA ALA A 319 17.94 -1.46 -37.74
C ALA A 319 16.58 -1.47 -38.43
N ALA A 320 16.31 -2.55 -39.16
CA ALA A 320 14.95 -2.97 -39.48
C ALA A 320 14.44 -3.91 -38.37
N LEU A 321 13.14 -4.18 -38.35
CA LEU A 321 12.55 -5.09 -37.36
C LEU A 321 13.23 -6.48 -37.35
N HIS A 322 13.53 -7.05 -38.51
CA HIS A 322 14.16 -8.37 -38.61
C HIS A 322 15.68 -8.37 -38.30
N THR A 323 16.37 -7.21 -38.32
CA THR A 323 17.82 -7.14 -38.03
C THR A 323 18.14 -6.69 -36.61
N ILE A 324 17.14 -6.25 -35.84
CA ILE A 324 17.35 -5.68 -34.50
C ILE A 324 18.00 -6.67 -33.52
N GLY A 325 17.63 -7.95 -33.57
CA GLY A 325 18.21 -8.99 -32.71
C GLY A 325 19.70 -9.19 -32.99
N ALA A 326 20.09 -9.23 -34.27
CA ALA A 326 21.49 -9.36 -34.69
C ALA A 326 22.33 -8.15 -34.26
N ILE A 327 21.78 -6.93 -34.35
CA ILE A 327 22.47 -5.72 -33.87
C ILE A 327 22.63 -5.75 -32.35
N CYS A 328 21.58 -6.11 -31.61
CA CYS A 328 21.66 -6.28 -30.16
C CYS A 328 22.72 -7.31 -29.76
N GLN A 329 22.82 -8.43 -30.48
CA GLN A 329 23.86 -9.44 -30.25
C GLN A 329 25.27 -8.87 -30.42
N ARG A 330 25.51 -8.03 -31.45
CA ARG A 330 26.79 -7.36 -31.65
C ARG A 330 27.12 -6.39 -30.51
N ILE A 331 26.13 -5.64 -30.02
CA ILE A 331 26.27 -4.73 -28.87
C ILE A 331 26.57 -5.51 -27.57
N ILE A 332 25.91 -6.65 -27.35
CA ILE A 332 26.15 -7.53 -26.21
C ILE A 332 27.60 -8.07 -26.24
N SER A 333 28.04 -8.56 -27.40
CA SER A 333 29.40 -9.09 -27.59
C SER A 333 30.46 -8.01 -27.40
N SER A 334 30.26 -6.79 -27.93
CA SER A 334 31.22 -5.68 -27.78
C SER A 334 31.38 -5.23 -26.33
N ASN A 335 30.32 -5.38 -25.52
CA ASN A 335 30.35 -5.14 -24.07
C ASN A 335 30.86 -6.34 -23.25
N ARG A 336 31.35 -7.41 -23.91
CA ARG A 336 31.86 -8.62 -23.26
C ARG A 336 30.83 -9.24 -22.30
N MET A 337 29.60 -9.40 -22.78
CA MET A 337 28.53 -10.10 -22.07
C MET A 337 28.12 -11.35 -22.85
N LYS A 338 27.65 -12.38 -22.14
CA LYS A 338 27.19 -13.66 -22.71
C LYS A 338 25.89 -14.06 -22.03
N PHE A 339 25.07 -14.86 -22.71
CA PHE A 339 23.89 -15.46 -22.11
C PHE A 339 24.25 -16.39 -20.94
N PRO A 340 23.38 -16.54 -19.93
CA PRO A 340 22.06 -15.91 -19.80
C PRO A 340 22.11 -14.43 -19.37
N LEU A 341 21.20 -13.62 -19.92
CA LEU A 341 21.06 -12.18 -19.67
C LEU A 341 19.63 -11.82 -19.29
N ILE A 342 19.47 -10.66 -18.66
CA ILE A 342 18.17 -10.05 -18.40
C ILE A 342 18.08 -8.78 -19.25
N CYS A 343 16.97 -8.61 -19.97
CA CYS A 343 16.62 -7.36 -20.64
C CYS A 343 15.47 -6.69 -19.88
N LYS A 344 15.65 -5.44 -19.45
CA LYS A 344 14.60 -4.70 -18.74
C LYS A 344 14.66 -3.20 -19.04
N PRO A 345 13.56 -2.44 -18.90
CA PRO A 345 13.59 -1.00 -18.98
C PRO A 345 14.52 -0.40 -17.90
N ASP A 346 15.27 0.63 -18.25
CA ASP A 346 16.17 1.33 -17.32
C ASP A 346 15.39 1.99 -16.16
N ARG A 347 14.18 2.48 -16.46
CA ARG A 347 13.27 3.14 -15.52
C ARG A 347 11.98 2.34 -15.28
N GLY A 348 12.07 1.02 -15.13
CA GLY A 348 10.91 0.17 -14.82
C GLY A 348 10.65 0.04 -13.31
N GLN A 349 9.40 -0.22 -12.91
CA GLN A 349 9.03 -0.61 -11.54
C GLN A 349 8.32 -1.96 -11.55
N ARG A 350 8.32 -2.67 -10.41
CA ARG A 350 7.48 -3.87 -10.18
C ARG A 350 7.64 -4.98 -11.23
N GLY A 351 8.81 -5.12 -11.82
CA GLY A 351 9.10 -6.15 -12.82
C GLY A 351 8.50 -5.91 -14.21
N ASP A 352 7.91 -4.73 -14.47
CA ASP A 352 7.30 -4.41 -15.76
C ASP A 352 8.38 -4.40 -16.87
N GLY A 353 8.13 -5.16 -17.94
CA GLY A 353 9.00 -5.26 -19.11
C GLY A 353 10.29 -6.08 -18.93
N VAL A 354 10.44 -6.81 -17.81
CA VAL A 354 11.60 -7.70 -17.58
C VAL A 354 11.47 -8.98 -18.41
N SER A 355 12.55 -9.37 -19.08
CA SER A 355 12.65 -10.63 -19.81
C SER A 355 13.96 -11.36 -19.54
N PHE A 356 13.87 -12.69 -19.45
CA PHE A 356 15.01 -13.57 -19.24
C PHE A 356 15.45 -14.16 -20.59
N LEU A 357 16.70 -13.94 -20.96
CA LEU A 357 17.25 -14.32 -22.25
C LEU A 357 18.33 -15.39 -22.03
N SER A 358 18.02 -16.63 -22.42
CA SER A 358 18.90 -17.79 -22.30
C SER A 358 19.75 -18.00 -23.55
N ASN A 359 19.29 -17.49 -24.69
CA ASN A 359 19.92 -17.70 -25.99
C ASN A 359 19.60 -16.57 -26.99
N HIS A 360 20.21 -16.66 -28.18
CA HIS A 360 20.05 -15.68 -29.24
C HIS A 360 18.61 -15.59 -29.79
N ARG A 361 17.90 -16.73 -29.87
CA ARG A 361 16.53 -16.78 -30.39
C ARG A 361 15.57 -16.02 -29.48
N GLU A 362 15.71 -16.18 -28.17
CA GLU A 362 14.92 -15.43 -27.18
C GLU A 362 15.21 -13.92 -27.25
N LEU A 363 16.48 -13.53 -27.45
CA LEU A 363 16.84 -12.13 -27.68
C LEU A 363 16.12 -11.57 -28.91
N GLU A 364 16.17 -12.28 -30.03
CA GLU A 364 15.54 -11.84 -31.27
C GLU A 364 14.03 -11.65 -31.10
N ILE A 365 13.33 -12.66 -30.58
CA ILE A 365 11.88 -12.61 -30.33
C ILE A 365 11.55 -11.43 -29.42
N ARG A 366 12.31 -11.24 -28.33
CA ARG A 366 12.05 -10.16 -27.38
C ARG A 366 12.25 -8.80 -28.01
N MET A 367 13.36 -8.59 -28.72
CA MET A 367 13.66 -7.29 -29.33
C MET A 367 12.67 -6.95 -30.44
N GLN A 368 12.22 -7.93 -31.22
CA GLN A 368 11.16 -7.73 -32.22
C GLN A 368 9.82 -7.36 -31.55
N ARG A 369 9.43 -8.03 -30.45
CA ARG A 369 8.21 -7.68 -29.70
C ARG A 369 8.27 -6.28 -29.12
N ILE A 370 9.39 -5.90 -28.49
CA ILE A 370 9.58 -4.54 -27.98
C ILE A 370 9.45 -3.53 -29.12
N ALA A 371 10.23 -3.72 -30.19
CA ALA A 371 10.29 -2.79 -31.31
C ALA A 371 8.95 -2.65 -32.03
N GLY A 372 8.24 -3.76 -32.27
CA GLY A 372 6.91 -3.76 -32.87
C GLY A 372 5.85 -3.04 -32.03
N GLY A 373 5.97 -3.11 -30.70
CA GLY A 373 5.05 -2.46 -29.76
C GLY A 373 5.31 -0.97 -29.52
N LEU A 374 6.48 -0.44 -29.87
CA LEU A 374 6.81 0.98 -29.68
C LEU A 374 5.99 1.87 -30.60
N GLN A 375 5.46 2.98 -30.07
CA GLN A 375 4.81 4.01 -30.89
C GLN A 375 5.83 4.73 -31.79
N ARG A 376 5.39 5.25 -32.94
CA ARG A 376 6.26 6.04 -33.82
C ARG A 376 6.77 7.28 -33.08
N GLY A 377 8.07 7.50 -33.12
CA GLY A 377 8.74 8.58 -32.38
C GLY A 377 8.99 8.28 -30.89
N ALA A 378 8.51 7.15 -30.36
CA ALA A 378 8.83 6.75 -28.99
C ALA A 378 10.30 6.37 -28.87
N SER A 379 10.89 6.72 -27.73
CA SER A 379 12.24 6.33 -27.35
C SER A 379 12.24 5.80 -25.93
N VAL A 380 12.80 4.61 -25.74
CA VAL A 380 12.87 3.95 -24.44
C VAL A 380 14.28 3.44 -24.21
N ARG A 381 14.81 3.69 -23.01
CA ARG A 381 16.10 3.18 -22.58
C ARG A 381 15.92 1.83 -21.89
N TYR A 382 16.63 0.83 -22.37
CA TYR A 382 16.68 -0.53 -21.84
C TYR A 382 18.07 -0.83 -21.29
N ILE A 383 18.16 -1.87 -20.48
CA ILE A 383 19.42 -2.41 -19.97
C ILE A 383 19.52 -3.90 -20.28
N PHE A 384 20.72 -4.32 -20.68
CA PHE A 384 21.12 -5.72 -20.59
C PHE A 384 21.93 -5.90 -19.31
N GLN A 385 21.53 -6.83 -18.46
CA GLN A 385 22.18 -7.15 -17.19
C GLN A 385 22.55 -8.64 -17.16
N LYS A 386 23.73 -8.95 -16.62
CA LYS A 386 24.13 -10.34 -16.34
C LYS A 386 23.11 -10.98 -15.39
N LYS A 387 22.66 -12.21 -15.66
CA LYS A 387 21.86 -12.97 -14.70
C LYS A 387 22.71 -13.31 -13.47
N ALA A 388 22.13 -13.18 -12.27
CA ALA A 388 22.77 -13.62 -11.04
C ALA A 388 23.10 -15.12 -11.09
N THR A 389 24.15 -15.52 -10.36
CA THR A 389 24.53 -16.94 -10.24
C THR A 389 23.80 -17.63 -9.11
N SER A 390 23.38 -16.87 -8.09
CA SER A 390 22.72 -17.43 -6.92
C SER A 390 21.20 -17.38 -7.00
N ASP A 391 20.55 -18.38 -6.40
CA ASP A 391 19.10 -18.55 -6.44
C ASP A 391 18.35 -17.90 -5.27
N CYS A 392 18.97 -17.72 -4.10
CA CYS A 392 18.33 -17.00 -3.00
C CYS A 392 18.29 -15.49 -3.27
N GLU A 393 17.18 -14.82 -2.92
CA GLU A 393 17.02 -13.37 -3.06
C GLU A 393 16.47 -12.74 -1.78
N ALA A 394 17.00 -11.59 -1.40
CA ALA A 394 16.47 -10.78 -0.31
C ALA A 394 16.45 -9.29 -0.66
N GLY A 395 15.45 -8.59 -0.14
CA GLY A 395 15.47 -7.12 -0.07
C GLY A 395 16.07 -6.68 1.26
N VAL A 396 17.22 -6.02 1.25
CA VAL A 396 17.87 -5.47 2.45
C VAL A 396 17.66 -3.96 2.47
N PHE A 397 16.92 -3.48 3.45
CA PHE A 397 16.61 -2.06 3.59
C PHE A 397 17.67 -1.36 4.44
N TYR A 398 18.30 -0.35 3.85
CA TYR A 398 19.41 0.40 4.43
C TYR A 398 19.02 1.84 4.74
N VAL A 399 19.42 2.31 5.92
CA VAL A 399 19.21 3.68 6.38
C VAL A 399 20.48 4.21 7.02
N ARG A 400 20.93 5.38 6.58
CA ARG A 400 22.06 6.11 7.15
C ARG A 400 21.74 7.59 7.24
N PHE A 401 21.97 8.17 8.41
CA PHE A 401 22.02 9.62 8.53
C PHE A 401 23.40 10.13 8.08
N PRO A 402 23.48 11.31 7.47
CA PRO A 402 24.75 11.89 7.09
C PRO A 402 25.76 11.91 8.25
N ASP A 403 27.00 11.50 7.96
CA ASP A 403 28.12 11.31 8.91
C ASP A 403 27.90 10.29 10.05
N ARG A 404 26.86 9.46 9.98
CA ARG A 404 26.62 8.37 10.94
C ARG A 404 26.85 7.01 10.30
N GLU A 405 26.92 5.98 11.13
CA GLU A 405 26.87 4.60 10.65
C GLU A 405 25.49 4.25 10.10
N GLY A 406 25.48 3.46 9.03
CA GLY A 406 24.27 2.90 8.49
C GLY A 406 23.79 1.70 9.28
N ARG A 407 22.49 1.45 9.17
CA ARG A 407 21.77 0.33 9.76
C ARG A 407 20.89 -0.35 8.73
N ILE A 408 20.60 -1.61 8.99
CA ILE A 408 19.59 -2.37 8.28
C ILE A 408 18.31 -2.27 9.11
N THR A 409 17.20 -1.91 8.46
CA THR A 409 15.91 -1.72 9.16
C THR A 409 14.86 -2.74 8.72
N SER A 410 15.16 -3.52 7.69
CA SER A 410 14.30 -4.61 7.22
C SER A 410 15.12 -5.54 6.34
N ILE A 411 14.86 -6.84 6.48
CA ILE A 411 15.29 -7.87 5.54
C ILE A 411 14.02 -8.60 5.10
N THR A 412 13.80 -8.67 3.78
CA THR A 412 12.71 -9.44 3.19
C THR A 412 13.30 -10.62 2.43
N LEU A 413 13.12 -11.84 2.92
CA LEU A 413 13.44 -13.03 2.14
C LEU A 413 12.38 -13.25 1.06
N LYS A 414 12.82 -13.64 -0.13
CA LYS A 414 11.93 -13.95 -1.25
C LYS A 414 11.96 -15.45 -1.51
N ALA A 415 10.83 -16.11 -1.27
CA ALA A 415 10.63 -17.51 -1.58
C ALA A 415 10.00 -17.63 -2.98
N PHE A 416 10.53 -18.55 -3.78
CA PHE A 416 10.13 -18.84 -5.15
C PHE A 416 9.48 -20.22 -5.14
N PRO A 417 8.15 -20.32 -5.01
CA PRO A 417 7.49 -21.61 -4.88
C PRO A 417 7.68 -22.46 -6.13
N GLN A 418 7.91 -23.76 -5.91
CA GLN A 418 7.99 -24.77 -6.95
C GLN A 418 7.15 -25.98 -6.58
N ILE A 419 6.59 -26.62 -7.61
CA ILE A 419 5.79 -27.83 -7.49
C ILE A 419 6.51 -28.96 -8.19
N VAL A 420 6.60 -30.12 -7.52
CA VAL A 420 7.13 -31.34 -8.12
C VAL A 420 5.95 -32.17 -8.63
N GLY A 421 5.94 -32.44 -9.93
CA GLY A 421 4.92 -33.28 -10.56
C GLY A 421 4.96 -34.71 -10.04
N ASP A 422 3.79 -35.32 -9.88
CA ASP A 422 3.64 -36.74 -9.57
C ASP A 422 3.18 -37.56 -10.79
N GLY A 423 2.89 -36.91 -11.92
CA GLY A 423 2.39 -37.54 -13.14
C GLY A 423 0.90 -37.89 -13.10
N LEU A 424 0.19 -37.55 -12.03
CA LEU A 424 -1.19 -37.96 -11.80
C LEU A 424 -2.12 -36.76 -11.62
N HIS A 425 -1.68 -35.74 -10.87
CA HIS A 425 -2.51 -34.60 -10.48
C HIS A 425 -2.15 -33.33 -11.26
N SER A 426 -3.18 -32.49 -11.50
CA SER A 426 -2.99 -31.17 -12.09
C SER A 426 -2.19 -30.24 -11.18
N LEU A 427 -1.59 -29.20 -11.74
CA LEU A 427 -0.92 -28.16 -10.95
C LEU A 427 -1.83 -27.55 -9.89
N GLU A 428 -3.10 -27.30 -10.20
CA GLU A 428 -4.09 -26.82 -9.23
C GLU A 428 -4.23 -27.79 -8.05
N SER A 429 -4.37 -29.08 -8.33
CA SER A 429 -4.56 -30.12 -7.32
C SER A 429 -3.31 -30.34 -6.46
N LEU A 430 -2.13 -30.10 -7.04
CA LEU A 430 -0.86 -30.20 -6.34
C LEU A 430 -0.68 -29.07 -5.31
N LEU A 431 -1.23 -27.87 -5.55
CA LEU A 431 -1.19 -26.76 -4.59
C LEU A 431 -2.07 -27.03 -3.35
N LYS A 432 -1.48 -27.62 -2.32
CA LYS A 432 -2.01 -27.95 -1.00
C LYS A 432 -1.70 -26.91 0.08
N ALA A 433 -0.52 -26.27 0.04
CA ALA A 433 -0.12 -25.32 1.07
C ALA A 433 -1.06 -24.09 1.10
N PRO A 434 -1.57 -23.66 2.28
CA PRO A 434 -2.55 -22.57 2.38
C PRO A 434 -2.10 -21.28 1.69
N VAL A 435 -0.83 -20.91 1.89
CA VAL A 435 -0.20 -19.72 1.30
C VAL A 435 -0.14 -19.78 -0.24
N LEU A 436 0.03 -20.97 -0.82
CA LEU A 436 0.03 -21.14 -2.26
C LEU A 436 -1.39 -21.10 -2.82
N ARG A 437 -2.34 -21.78 -2.15
CA ARG A 437 -3.76 -21.78 -2.53
C ARG A 437 -4.36 -20.38 -2.56
N SER A 438 -4.03 -19.53 -1.60
CA SER A 438 -4.54 -18.15 -1.57
C SER A 438 -4.11 -17.32 -2.80
N ARG A 439 -3.03 -17.72 -3.47
CA ARG A 439 -2.47 -17.09 -4.68
C ARG A 439 -2.88 -17.81 -5.97
N MET A 440 -3.77 -18.79 -5.92
CA MET A 440 -4.23 -19.58 -7.08
C MET A 440 -4.60 -18.70 -8.29
N ARG A 441 -5.38 -17.63 -8.07
CA ARG A 441 -5.78 -16.71 -9.14
C ARG A 441 -4.60 -16.00 -9.82
N ILE A 442 -3.52 -15.74 -9.09
CA ILE A 442 -2.30 -15.12 -9.63
C ILE A 442 -1.57 -16.13 -10.53
N TYR A 443 -1.49 -17.38 -10.10
CA TYR A 443 -0.86 -18.45 -10.90
C TYR A 443 -1.70 -18.78 -12.14
N ALA A 444 -3.01 -18.97 -11.99
CA ALA A 444 -3.94 -19.26 -13.09
C ALA A 444 -3.96 -18.18 -14.19
N GLY A 445 -3.67 -16.92 -13.85
CA GLY A 445 -3.53 -15.85 -14.85
C GLY A 445 -2.27 -15.94 -15.72
N ARG A 446 -1.36 -16.88 -15.44
CA ARG A 446 0.00 -16.92 -16.01
C ARG A 446 0.45 -18.30 -16.47
N MET A 447 -0.18 -19.36 -15.99
CA MET A 447 0.13 -20.74 -16.37
C MET A 447 -1.15 -21.56 -16.45
N ASP A 448 -1.08 -22.64 -17.23
CA ASP A 448 -2.14 -23.63 -17.33
C ASP A 448 -2.17 -24.49 -16.06
N MET A 449 -3.18 -24.27 -15.22
CA MET A 449 -3.31 -24.95 -13.93
C MET A 449 -3.89 -26.37 -14.05
N ASP A 450 -4.50 -26.69 -15.19
CA ASP A 450 -5.06 -28.03 -15.47
C ASP A 450 -3.98 -29.00 -15.97
N ARG A 451 -2.82 -28.47 -16.38
CA ARG A 451 -1.65 -29.26 -16.76
C ARG A 451 -1.27 -30.24 -15.65
N VAL A 452 -1.11 -31.52 -16.03
CA VAL A 452 -0.53 -32.58 -15.19
C VAL A 452 0.97 -32.65 -15.46
N PRO A 453 1.85 -32.19 -14.55
CA PRO A 453 3.30 -32.26 -14.76
C PRO A 453 3.78 -33.70 -14.63
N ALA A 454 4.81 -34.06 -15.40
CA ALA A 454 5.37 -35.41 -15.35
C ALA A 454 5.97 -35.72 -13.97
N ARG A 455 6.04 -37.00 -13.60
CA ARG A 455 6.63 -37.42 -12.32
C ARG A 455 8.08 -36.93 -12.21
N GLY A 456 8.38 -36.14 -11.18
CA GLY A 456 9.70 -35.53 -10.95
C GLY A 456 9.95 -34.23 -11.72
N GLU A 457 9.00 -33.75 -12.53
CA GLU A 457 9.10 -32.44 -13.18
C GLU A 457 8.99 -31.32 -12.14
N VAL A 458 10.01 -30.45 -12.06
CA VAL A 458 9.98 -29.26 -11.20
C VAL A 458 9.38 -28.09 -11.95
N VAL A 459 8.21 -27.65 -11.53
CA VAL A 459 7.47 -26.52 -12.10
C VAL A 459 7.62 -25.28 -11.22
N PRO A 460 8.42 -24.27 -11.62
CA PRO A 460 8.51 -23.02 -10.89
C PRO A 460 7.25 -22.18 -11.09
N LEU A 461 6.54 -21.86 -10.00
CA LEU A 461 5.35 -21.00 -10.04
C LEU A 461 5.72 -19.53 -10.29
N VAL A 462 6.94 -19.14 -9.90
CA VAL A 462 7.42 -17.76 -10.00
C VAL A 462 8.88 -17.73 -10.42
N ARG A 463 9.21 -16.86 -11.38
CA ARG A 463 10.58 -16.68 -11.90
C ARG A 463 11.28 -15.41 -11.41
N SER A 464 10.54 -14.48 -10.80
CA SER A 464 11.07 -13.20 -10.32
C SER A 464 10.65 -12.94 -8.86
N GLY A 465 11.46 -12.19 -8.13
CA GLY A 465 11.20 -11.82 -6.73
C GLY A 465 10.10 -10.75 -6.59
N ASN A 466 8.96 -10.95 -7.28
CA ASN A 466 7.86 -10.00 -7.37
C ASN A 466 6.59 -10.56 -6.73
N HIS A 467 6.10 -9.86 -5.70
CA HIS A 467 4.90 -10.24 -4.97
C HIS A 467 3.64 -10.32 -5.85
N LYS A 468 3.49 -9.42 -6.82
CA LYS A 468 2.37 -9.44 -7.80
C LYS A 468 2.31 -10.71 -8.65
N GLN A 469 3.46 -11.35 -8.80
CA GLN A 469 3.62 -12.58 -9.57
C GLN A 469 3.41 -13.84 -8.70
N GLY A 470 3.14 -13.66 -7.40
CA GLY A 470 2.92 -14.74 -6.44
C GLY A 470 4.18 -15.19 -5.70
N CYS A 471 5.27 -14.41 -5.76
CA CYS A 471 6.44 -14.61 -4.90
C CYS A 471 6.03 -14.35 -3.44
N ILE A 472 6.46 -15.22 -2.53
CA ILE A 472 6.15 -15.07 -1.10
C ILE A 472 7.27 -14.27 -0.47
N PHE A 473 6.89 -13.17 0.18
CA PHE A 473 7.81 -12.34 0.95
C PHE A 473 7.73 -12.78 2.40
N LEU A 474 8.89 -12.90 3.04
CA LEU A 474 9.00 -13.35 4.43
C LEU A 474 9.90 -12.40 5.19
N ASP A 475 9.54 -12.16 6.45
CA ASP A 475 10.37 -11.42 7.37
C ASP A 475 11.66 -12.20 7.65
N GLY A 476 12.78 -11.53 7.38
CA GLY A 476 14.13 -12.03 7.61
C GLY A 476 14.87 -11.27 8.69
N GLU A 477 14.18 -10.55 9.59
CA GLU A 477 14.80 -9.75 10.65
C GLU A 477 15.81 -10.56 11.49
N SER A 478 15.56 -11.84 11.74
CA SER A 478 16.47 -12.74 12.46
C SER A 478 17.84 -12.95 11.78
N LEU A 479 17.97 -12.60 10.48
CA LEU A 479 19.24 -12.66 9.74
C LEU A 479 20.08 -11.40 9.87
N GLN A 480 19.57 -10.37 10.56
CA GLN A 480 20.37 -9.20 10.85
C GLN A 480 21.58 -9.60 11.70
N SER A 481 22.76 -9.22 11.21
CA SER A 481 24.00 -9.41 11.93
C SER A 481 24.88 -8.19 11.77
N GLU A 482 25.82 -8.03 12.69
CA GLU A 482 26.82 -6.97 12.62
C GLU A 482 27.71 -7.09 11.37
N ALA A 483 27.99 -8.32 10.91
CA ALA A 483 28.78 -8.56 9.70
C ALA A 483 28.04 -8.10 8.44
N LEU A 484 26.74 -8.45 8.33
CA LEU A 484 25.90 -8.01 7.23
C LEU A 484 25.72 -6.49 7.25
N ARG A 485 25.47 -5.89 8.42
CA ARG A 485 25.35 -4.43 8.59
C ARG A 485 26.60 -3.71 8.09
N LYS A 486 27.80 -4.13 8.53
CA LYS A 486 29.08 -3.53 8.11
C LYS A 486 29.34 -3.70 6.61
N ALA A 487 29.02 -4.87 6.06
CA ALA A 487 29.18 -5.12 4.63
C ALA A 487 28.29 -4.19 3.79
N VAL A 488 27.00 -4.09 4.15
CA VAL A 488 26.02 -3.22 3.47
C VAL A 488 26.37 -1.75 3.66
N ASP A 489 26.74 -1.31 4.87
CA ASP A 489 27.14 0.08 5.12
C ASP A 489 28.36 0.47 4.26
N ARG A 490 29.36 -0.42 4.16
CA ARG A 490 30.53 -0.20 3.32
C ARG A 490 30.17 -0.09 1.83
N ILE A 491 29.26 -0.93 1.34
CA ILE A 491 28.77 -0.89 -0.04
C ILE A 491 28.03 0.43 -0.30
N CYS A 492 27.07 0.78 0.56
CA CYS A 492 26.22 1.96 0.39
C CYS A 492 26.99 3.28 0.52
N ARG A 493 28.03 3.33 1.36
CA ARG A 493 28.94 4.49 1.47
C ARG A 493 29.68 4.80 0.18
N ASP A 494 29.95 3.78 -0.62
CA ASP A 494 30.67 3.88 -1.90
C ASP A 494 29.76 4.32 -3.06
N ILE A 495 28.47 4.56 -2.79
CA ILE A 495 27.52 5.15 -3.71
C ILE A 495 27.32 6.62 -3.30
N PRO A 496 27.84 7.58 -4.08
CA PRO A 496 27.77 9.00 -3.73
C PRO A 496 26.33 9.44 -3.51
N GLY A 497 26.06 10.10 -2.38
CA GLY A 497 24.75 10.67 -2.08
C GLY A 497 23.62 9.65 -1.89
N PHE A 498 23.92 8.39 -1.55
CA PHE A 498 22.92 7.38 -1.17
C PHE A 498 22.85 7.17 0.36
N TYR A 499 21.66 7.29 0.94
CA TYR A 499 21.45 7.26 2.40
C TYR A 499 20.24 6.42 2.82
N PHE A 500 19.25 6.25 1.95
CA PHE A 500 18.01 5.56 2.28
C PHE A 500 17.53 4.76 1.07
N GLY A 501 17.33 3.45 1.24
CA GLY A 501 16.81 2.64 0.15
C GLY A 501 16.89 1.14 0.38
N ARG A 502 16.46 0.37 -0.62
CA ARG A 502 16.46 -1.09 -0.58
C ARG A 502 17.40 -1.66 -1.63
N LEU A 503 18.28 -2.55 -1.20
CA LEU A 503 19.13 -3.36 -2.06
C LEU A 503 18.44 -4.71 -2.27
N ASP A 504 18.11 -5.04 -3.50
CA ASP A 504 17.67 -6.40 -3.86
C ASP A 504 18.94 -7.22 -4.20
N VAL A 505 19.28 -8.17 -3.32
CA VAL A 505 20.51 -8.95 -3.37
C VAL A 505 20.23 -10.43 -3.60
N ARG A 506 21.04 -11.05 -4.45
CA ARG A 506 21.13 -12.49 -4.63
C ARG A 506 22.34 -13.04 -3.87
N PHE A 507 22.21 -14.23 -3.31
CA PHE A 507 23.26 -14.84 -2.48
C PHE A 507 23.14 -16.36 -2.44
N PRO A 508 24.21 -17.12 -2.12
CA PRO A 508 24.15 -18.59 -2.15
C PRO A 508 23.33 -19.21 -1.03
N SER A 509 23.42 -18.65 0.19
CA SER A 509 22.75 -19.18 1.38
C SER A 509 22.41 -18.09 2.39
N VAL A 510 21.40 -18.31 3.24
CA VAL A 510 21.06 -17.39 4.34
C VAL A 510 22.25 -17.14 5.29
N ALA A 511 23.16 -18.12 5.43
CA ALA A 511 24.38 -17.96 6.20
C ALA A 511 25.38 -17.01 5.53
N ASP A 512 25.47 -17.01 4.19
CA ASP A 512 26.27 -16.04 3.45
C ASP A 512 25.69 -14.63 3.53
N LEU A 513 24.36 -14.51 3.44
CA LEU A 513 23.66 -13.24 3.68
C LEU A 513 23.99 -12.72 5.08
N ALA A 514 23.78 -13.53 6.12
CA ALA A 514 24.09 -13.13 7.49
C ALA A 514 25.57 -12.75 7.68
N ARG A 515 26.52 -13.32 6.94
CA ARG A 515 27.94 -12.93 6.98
C ARG A 515 28.29 -11.73 6.08
N GLY A 516 27.37 -11.24 5.27
CA GLY A 516 27.61 -10.19 4.27
C GLY A 516 28.59 -10.62 3.15
N LYS A 517 28.60 -11.91 2.80
CA LYS A 517 29.51 -12.51 1.80
C LYS A 517 28.75 -12.91 0.53
N ASN A 518 29.48 -12.96 -0.59
CA ASN A 518 28.97 -13.45 -1.88
C ASN A 518 27.66 -12.78 -2.32
N LEU A 519 27.51 -11.49 -2.05
CA LEU A 519 26.32 -10.73 -2.42
C LEU A 519 26.40 -10.30 -3.89
N GLU A 520 25.36 -10.58 -4.65
CA GLU A 520 25.16 -10.07 -6.01
C GLU A 520 23.99 -9.08 -5.99
N ILE A 521 24.27 -7.78 -6.06
CA ILE A 521 23.24 -6.74 -6.06
C ILE A 521 22.60 -6.67 -7.44
N VAL A 522 21.30 -6.95 -7.48
CA VAL A 522 20.48 -6.93 -8.70
C VAL A 522 19.95 -5.54 -8.97
N GLU A 523 19.51 -4.86 -7.91
CA GLU A 523 18.85 -3.55 -7.97
C GLU A 523 19.04 -2.77 -6.66
N ILE A 524 19.11 -1.45 -6.79
CA ILE A 524 19.10 -0.51 -5.67
C ILE A 524 17.96 0.47 -5.93
N ASN A 525 17.07 0.59 -4.96
CA ASN A 525 15.91 1.47 -4.99
C ASN A 525 16.10 2.59 -3.97
N GLY A 526 15.74 3.84 -4.27
CA GLY A 526 15.92 4.97 -3.36
C GLY A 526 14.72 5.25 -2.44
N ALA A 527 14.36 6.52 -2.30
CA ALA A 527 13.40 7.00 -1.29
C ALA A 527 11.98 6.45 -1.46
N GLY A 528 11.60 6.01 -2.66
CA GLY A 528 10.31 5.37 -2.94
C GLY A 528 10.27 3.88 -2.61
N ALA A 529 11.39 3.28 -2.18
CA ALA A 529 11.46 1.87 -1.84
C ALA A 529 10.62 1.55 -0.60
N GLU A 530 9.93 0.41 -0.64
CA GLU A 530 9.15 -0.11 0.49
C GLU A 530 9.89 -1.23 1.22
N ALA A 531 9.74 -1.26 2.55
CA ALA A 531 10.19 -2.35 3.40
C ALA A 531 9.25 -3.55 3.22
N THR A 532 9.59 -4.43 2.28
CA THR A 532 8.62 -5.43 1.79
C THR A 532 8.34 -6.60 2.75
N HIS A 533 9.03 -6.69 3.89
CA HIS A 533 8.75 -7.67 4.96
C HIS A 533 7.34 -7.52 5.51
N ILE A 534 6.74 -6.32 5.40
CA ILE A 534 5.37 -6.04 5.83
C ILE A 534 4.32 -6.89 5.11
N TRP A 535 4.69 -7.49 3.97
CA TRP A 535 3.85 -8.38 3.17
C TRP A 535 4.04 -9.86 3.55
N ASP A 536 4.73 -10.16 4.66
CA ASP A 536 4.76 -11.52 5.21
C ASP A 536 3.33 -12.01 5.49
N PRO A 537 2.96 -13.24 5.11
CA PRO A 537 1.67 -13.85 5.42
C PRO A 537 1.32 -13.83 6.93
N ARG A 538 2.32 -13.74 7.79
CA ARG A 538 2.21 -13.68 9.26
C ARG A 538 2.21 -12.24 9.80
N ALA A 539 2.39 -11.24 8.94
CA ALA A 539 2.54 -9.84 9.37
C ALA A 539 1.27 -9.30 10.02
N ARG A 540 1.46 -8.46 11.04
CA ARG A 540 0.37 -7.74 11.72
C ARG A 540 0.29 -6.32 11.18
N ILE A 541 -0.94 -5.85 10.96
CA ILE A 541 -1.19 -4.55 10.31
C ILE A 541 -0.57 -3.37 11.06
N LEU A 542 -0.57 -3.41 12.40
CA LEU A 542 -0.01 -2.34 13.22
C LEU A 542 1.52 -2.27 13.12
N ASP A 543 2.18 -3.43 13.13
CA ASP A 543 3.63 -3.53 12.99
C ASP A 543 4.06 -3.07 11.58
N SER A 544 3.31 -3.48 10.55
CA SER A 544 3.52 -3.01 9.18
C SER A 544 3.40 -1.50 9.04
N TYR A 545 2.38 -0.86 9.65
CA TYR A 545 2.27 0.60 9.64
C TYR A 545 3.35 1.28 10.49
N ALA A 546 3.75 0.69 11.62
CA ALA A 546 4.84 1.22 12.43
C ALA A 546 6.14 1.30 11.61
N SER A 547 6.52 0.21 10.94
CA SER A 547 7.68 0.16 10.04
C SER A 547 7.60 1.21 8.93
N LEU A 548 6.46 1.31 8.24
CA LEU A 548 6.26 2.31 7.18
C LEU A 548 6.33 3.76 7.71
N PHE A 549 5.74 4.02 8.87
CA PHE A 549 5.77 5.34 9.49
C PHE A 549 7.18 5.76 9.89
N GLU A 550 7.97 4.85 10.46
CA GLU A 550 9.39 5.12 10.76
C GLU A 550 10.20 5.40 9.50
N HIS A 551 10.01 4.60 8.46
CA HIS A 551 10.69 4.78 7.17
C HIS A 551 10.42 6.16 6.59
N TRP A 552 9.16 6.61 6.55
CA TRP A 552 8.82 7.95 6.07
C TRP A 552 9.38 9.06 6.97
N LYS A 553 9.38 8.89 8.30
CA LYS A 553 10.03 9.84 9.22
C LYS A 553 11.52 9.96 8.94
N TRP A 554 12.22 8.84 8.70
CA TRP A 554 13.65 8.85 8.35
C TRP A 554 13.93 9.51 7.01
N VAL A 555 13.16 9.21 5.97
CA VAL A 555 13.30 9.85 4.64
C VAL A 555 13.23 11.38 4.77
N PHE A 556 12.24 11.91 5.50
CA PHE A 556 12.13 13.35 5.72
C PHE A 556 13.26 13.91 6.59
N ALA A 557 13.66 13.20 7.66
CA ALA A 557 14.74 13.64 8.54
C ALA A 557 16.10 13.69 7.82
N ILE A 558 16.44 12.66 7.05
CA ILE A 558 17.64 12.59 6.22
C ILE A 558 17.59 13.69 5.15
N GLY A 559 16.45 13.86 4.48
CA GLY A 559 16.26 14.94 3.51
C GLY A 559 16.43 16.33 4.13
N ALA A 560 16.01 16.53 5.38
CA ALA A 560 16.21 17.79 6.11
C ALA A 560 17.69 18.03 6.47
N GLU A 561 18.43 16.99 6.86
CA GLU A 561 19.88 17.11 7.11
C GLU A 561 20.65 17.38 5.82
N ASN A 562 20.33 16.70 4.72
CA ASN A 562 20.92 16.99 3.42
C ASN A 562 20.53 18.38 2.90
N ARG A 563 19.32 18.86 3.19
CA ARG A 563 18.94 20.25 2.90
C ARG A 563 19.82 21.27 3.63
N LYS A 564 20.18 21.01 4.90
CA LYS A 564 21.14 21.85 5.64
C LYS A 564 22.54 21.82 5.02
N ARG A 565 22.90 20.75 4.30
CA ARG A 565 24.15 20.61 3.53
C ARG A 565 24.09 21.26 2.14
N GLY A 566 23.00 21.96 1.81
CA GLY A 566 22.84 22.69 0.55
C GLY A 566 22.07 21.94 -0.55
N PHE A 567 21.59 20.71 -0.31
CA PHE A 567 20.78 20.00 -1.30
C PHE A 567 19.35 20.55 -1.36
N VAL A 568 18.96 21.06 -2.52
CA VAL A 568 17.66 21.72 -2.70
C VAL A 568 16.58 20.71 -3.14
N PRO A 569 15.53 20.47 -2.33
CA PRO A 569 14.42 19.62 -2.75
C PRO A 569 13.60 20.27 -3.88
N PRO A 570 13.06 19.49 -4.83
CA PRO A 570 12.23 20.02 -5.90
C PRO A 570 10.88 20.54 -5.37
N SER A 571 10.26 21.43 -6.14
CA SER A 571 8.89 21.87 -5.88
C SER A 571 7.87 20.75 -6.16
N GLY A 572 6.68 20.86 -5.58
CA GLY A 572 5.57 19.94 -5.86
C GLY A 572 5.17 19.91 -7.34
N ILE A 573 5.27 21.05 -8.04
CA ILE A 573 5.00 21.13 -9.49
C ILE A 573 6.02 20.30 -10.28
N ARG A 574 7.30 20.35 -9.91
CA ARG A 574 8.34 19.55 -10.56
C ARG A 574 8.11 18.05 -10.30
N LEU A 575 7.73 17.66 -9.09
CA LEU A 575 7.35 16.27 -8.78
C LEU A 575 6.20 15.79 -9.66
N LEU A 576 5.14 16.60 -9.81
CA LEU A 576 4.00 16.24 -10.65
C LEU A 576 4.37 16.10 -12.13
N LYS A 577 5.25 16.98 -12.65
CA LYS A 577 5.76 16.88 -14.02
C LYS A 577 6.56 15.58 -14.23
N GLU A 578 7.46 15.25 -13.31
CA GLU A 578 8.23 14.00 -13.36
C GLU A 578 7.35 12.76 -13.25
N PHE A 579 6.33 12.79 -12.38
CA PHE A 579 5.36 11.70 -12.27
C PHE A 579 4.57 11.49 -13.57
N ARG A 580 4.08 12.56 -14.19
CA ARG A 580 3.38 12.48 -15.49
C ARG A 580 4.29 11.97 -16.60
N ALA A 581 5.55 12.42 -16.62
CA ALA A 581 6.54 11.95 -17.60
C ALA A 581 6.80 10.45 -17.44
N TYR A 582 6.94 9.98 -16.20
CA TYR A 582 7.07 8.55 -15.90
C TYR A 582 5.84 7.75 -16.36
N LEU A 583 4.62 8.20 -16.05
CA LEU A 583 3.40 7.52 -16.47
C LEU A 583 3.24 7.44 -17.99
N LYS A 584 3.74 8.43 -18.74
CA LYS A 584 3.77 8.39 -20.21
C LYS A 584 4.77 7.34 -20.69
N LEU A 585 5.99 7.38 -20.16
CA LEU A 585 7.06 6.45 -20.51
C LEU A 585 6.70 4.98 -20.21
N ALA A 586 6.02 4.73 -19.09
CA ALA A 586 5.61 3.38 -18.69
C ALA A 586 4.62 2.71 -19.67
N ARG A 587 3.88 3.49 -20.48
CA ARG A 587 2.99 2.94 -21.52
C ARG A 587 3.76 2.31 -22.68
N ASP A 588 5.03 2.69 -22.85
CA ASP A 588 5.86 2.30 -23.99
C ASP A 588 6.86 1.16 -23.64
N TYR A 589 6.82 0.60 -22.42
CA TYR A 589 7.75 -0.47 -22.00
C TYR A 589 7.52 -1.83 -22.68
N GLY A 590 6.36 -2.03 -23.32
CA GLY A 590 5.94 -3.31 -23.87
C GLY A 590 5.44 -4.29 -22.80
N ILE A 591 5.00 -5.49 -23.23
CA ILE A 591 4.47 -6.54 -22.34
C ILE A 591 5.64 -7.26 -21.63
N ALA A 592 5.49 -7.55 -20.32
CA ALA A 592 6.44 -8.33 -19.52
C ALA A 592 6.31 -9.84 -19.78
N ASP A 593 7.36 -10.62 -19.49
CA ASP A 593 7.31 -12.09 -19.56
C ASP A 593 6.47 -12.74 -18.45
#